data_AF-A0A7C6AFW4-F1
#
_entry.id   AF-A0A7C6AFW4-F1
#
_cell.length_a   1.000
_cell.length_b   1.000
_cell.length_c   1.000
_cell.angle_alpha   90.00
_cell.angle_beta   90.00
_cell.angle_gamma   90.00
#
_symmetry.space_group_name_H-M   'P 1'
#
loop_
_entity.id
_entity.type
_entity.pdbx_description
1 polymer ?
#
loop_
_entity_poly.entity_id
_entity_poly.type
_entity_poly.pdbx_seq_one_letter_code
_entity_poly.pdbx_strand_id
1 'polypeptide(L)' 'MMIADLHIHSRFSRATSQEMSIPKITEYAKLKGIGMIGTGDFTHPEWLNELKEYLQFK' A
#
# COMPACT_ATOMS: atom_id res chain seq x y z
N MET A 1 -3.30 -11.66 -18.01
CA MET A 1 -3.25 -12.17 -16.63
C MET A 1 -2.88 -11.01 -15.72
N MET A 2 -3.58 -10.81 -14.61
CA MET A 2 -3.29 -9.74 -13.64
C MET A 2 -2.89 -10.38 -12.32
N ILE A 3 -1.74 -10.00 -11.78
CA ILE A 3 -1.25 -10.42 -10.46
C ILE A 3 -1.68 -9.38 -9.44
N ALA A 4 -2.30 -9.82 -8.35
CA ALA A 4 -2.73 -8.95 -7.26
C ALA A 4 -2.17 -9.44 -5.92
N ASP A 5 -1.71 -8.51 -5.10
CA ASP A 5 -1.37 -8.75 -3.70
C ASP A 5 -2.34 -7.98 -2.81
N LEU A 6 -3.25 -8.69 -2.16
CA LEU A 6 -4.38 -8.10 -1.44
C LEU A 6 -4.17 -8.01 0.07
N HIS A 7 -3.06 -8.55 0.58
CA HIS A 7 -2.73 -8.52 2.01
C HIS A 7 -1.31 -8.01 2.21
N ILE A 8 -1.22 -6.71 2.46
CA ILE A 8 0.01 -6.05 2.92
C ILE A 8 -0.26 -5.29 4.21
N HIS A 9 0.81 -4.82 4.84
CA HIS A 9 0.76 -3.95 6.00
C HIS A 9 1.46 -2.62 5.72
N SER A 10 0.95 -1.56 6.31
CA SER A 10 1.54 -0.22 6.30
C SER A 10 2.70 -0.11 7.29
N ARG A 11 3.44 1.00 7.25
CA ARG A 11 4.46 1.35 8.26
C ARG A 11 3.93 1.47 9.71
N PHE A 12 2.61 1.57 9.89
CA PHE A 12 1.97 1.68 11.20
C PHE A 12 1.73 0.32 11.87
N SER A 13 1.82 -0.77 11.12
CA SER A 13 1.79 -2.11 11.70
C SER A 13 3.05 -2.42 12.51
N ARG A 14 2.89 -3.20 13.58
CA ARG A 14 4.03 -3.63 14.42
C ARG A 14 4.93 -4.57 13.63
N ALA A 15 6.25 -4.45 13.83
CA ALA A 15 7.27 -5.25 13.15
C ALA A 15 7.24 -5.15 11.61
N THR A 16 6.69 -4.05 11.07
CA THR A 16 6.73 -3.73 9.64
C THR A 16 7.81 -2.68 9.36
N SER A 17 8.40 -2.72 8.16
CA SER A 17 9.39 -1.73 7.73
C SER A 17 8.80 -0.31 7.71
N GLN A 18 9.58 0.67 8.16
CA GLN A 18 9.21 2.09 8.08
C GLN A 18 9.11 2.59 6.63
N GLU A 19 9.70 1.86 5.68
CA GLU A 19 9.60 2.15 4.25
C GLU A 19 8.27 1.69 3.62
N MET A 20 7.38 0.99 4.35
CA MET A 20 6.04 0.60 3.87
C MET A 20 5.09 1.80 3.75
N SER A 21 5.44 2.68 2.82
CA SER A 21 4.74 3.89 2.41
C SER A 21 4.17 3.69 1.01
N ILE A 22 3.13 4.45 0.65
CA ILE A 22 2.45 4.32 -0.65
C ILE A 22 3.42 4.46 -1.85
N PRO A 23 4.36 5.44 -1.88
CA PRO A 23 5.32 5.55 -2.98
C PRO A 23 6.20 4.31 -3.12
N LYS A 24 6.71 3.79 -2.00
CA LYS A 24 7.63 2.65 -1.99
C LYS A 24 6.93 1.35 -2.35
N ILE A 25 5.74 1.12 -1.79
CA ILE A 25 4.90 -0.03 -2.12
C ILE A 25 4.65 -0.04 -3.65
N THR A 26 4.29 1.11 -4.22
CA THR A 26 4.01 1.23 -5.66
C THR A 26 5.26 1.01 -6.52
N GLU A 27 6.42 1.53 -6.11
CA GLU A 27 7.71 1.30 -6.78
C GLU A 27 8.02 -0.20 -6.87
N TYR A 28 8.00 -0.90 -5.74
CA TYR A 28 8.32 -2.33 -5.71
C TYR A 28 7.23 -3.21 -6.33
N ALA A 29 5.96 -2.78 -6.30
CA ALA A 29 4.88 -3.45 -7.02
C ALA A 29 5.20 -3.56 -8.52
N LYS A 30 5.64 -2.44 -9.12
CA LYS A 30 6.04 -2.37 -10.53
C LYS A 30 7.23 -3.28 -10.81
N LEU A 31 8.27 -3.24 -9.96
CA LEU A 31 9.44 -4.10 -10.10
C LEU A 31 9.09 -5.59 -10.00
N LYS A 32 8.13 -5.95 -9.15
CA LYS A 32 7.64 -7.33 -8.97
C LYS A 32 6.63 -7.77 -10.04
N GLY A 33 6.13 -6.85 -10.88
CA GLY A 33 5.08 -7.15 -11.86
C GLY A 33 3.68 -7.32 -11.25
N ILE A 34 3.43 -6.76 -10.06
CA ILE A 34 2.12 -6.77 -9.40
C ILE A 34 1.28 -5.63 -9.99
N GLY A 35 0.15 -5.98 -10.61
CA GLY A 35 -0.73 -5.02 -11.29
C GLY A 35 -1.78 -4.39 -10.37
N MET A 36 -2.05 -4.99 -9.21
CA MET A 36 -3.00 -4.47 -8.22
C MET A 36 -2.52 -4.78 -6.80
N ILE A 37 -2.66 -3.81 -5.90
CA ILE A 37 -2.30 -3.96 -4.49
C ILE A 37 -3.49 -3.54 -3.62
N GLY A 38 -3.80 -4.36 -2.62
CA GLY A 38 -4.71 -4.00 -1.54
C GLY A 38 -4.05 -2.96 -0.62
N THR A 39 -4.81 -2.02 -0.08
CA THR A 39 -4.23 -0.91 0.69
C THR A 39 -3.51 -1.36 1.97
N GLY A 40 -3.96 -2.47 2.57
CA GLY A 40 -3.59 -2.86 3.93
C GLY A 40 -4.09 -1.84 4.96
N ASP A 41 -4.23 -2.26 6.22
CA ASP A 41 -4.39 -1.41 7.41
C ASP A 41 -5.34 -0.20 7.30
N PHE A 42 -6.35 -0.21 6.43
CA PHE A 42 -7.15 0.98 6.10
C PHE A 42 -8.00 1.50 7.28
N THR A 43 -8.12 0.72 8.35
CA THR A 43 -8.76 1.12 9.60
C THR A 43 -7.85 1.96 10.50
N HIS A 44 -6.54 2.04 10.21
CA HIS A 44 -5.62 2.91 10.93
C HIS A 44 -5.83 4.37 10.47
N PRO A 45 -6.10 5.33 11.39
CA PRO A 45 -6.53 6.68 11.01
C PRO A 45 -5.50 7.43 10.18
N GLU A 46 -4.22 7.40 10.56
CA GLU A 46 -3.16 8.08 9.80
C GLU A 46 -2.90 7.41 8.44
N TRP A 47 -3.07 6.08 8.36
CA TRP A 47 -2.90 5.40 7.09
C TRP A 47 -4.04 5.74 6.13
N LEU A 48 -5.27 5.81 6.66
CA LEU A 48 -6.42 6.24 5.88
C LEU A 48 -6.28 7.69 5.38
N ASN A 49 -5.68 8.58 6.18
CA ASN A 49 -5.37 9.95 5.74
C ASN A 49 -4.38 9.94 4.57
N GLU A 50 -3.26 9.21 4.69
CA GLU A 50 -2.30 9.06 3.58
C GLU A 50 -2.95 8.45 2.34
N LEU A 51 -3.77 7.40 2.49
CA LEU A 51 -4.48 6.79 1.36
C LEU A 51 -5.36 7.80 0.63
N LYS A 52 -6.03 8.71 1.33
CA LYS A 52 -6.86 9.76 0.71
C LYS A 52 -6.04 10.82 -0.03
N GLU A 53 -4.79 11.06 0.37
CA GLU A 53 -3.89 12.00 -0.33
C GLU A 53 -3.38 11.42 -1.66
N TYR A 54 -3.04 10.13 -1.66
CA TYR A 54 -2.43 9.47 -2.81
C TYR A 54 -3.44 8.82 -3.77
N LEU A 55 -4.59 8.35 -3.27
CA LEU A 55 -5.59 7.69 -4.08
C LEU A 55 -6.61 8.71 -4.59
N GLN A 56 -6.75 8.76 -5.91
CA GLN A 56 -7.77 9.54 -6.59
C GLN A 56 -8.78 8.59 -7.21
N PHE A 57 -10.07 8.87 -7.00
CA PHE A 57 -11.09 8.30 -7.86
C PHE A 57 -11.01 9.01 -9.22
N LYS A 58 -10.69 8.26 -10.25
CA LYS A 58 -10.75 8.71 -11.65
C LYS A 58 -11.89 8.02 -12.36
#